data_AF-A0A538I9E4-F1
#
_entry.id   AF-A0A538I9E4-F1
#
_cell.length_a   1.000
_cell.length_b   1.000
_cell.length_c   1.000
_cell.angle_alpha   90.00
_cell.angle_beta   90.00
_cell.angle_gamma   90.00
#
_symmetry.space_group_name_H-M   'P 1'
#
loop_
_entity.id
_entity.type
_entity.pdbx_description
1 polymer ?
#
loop_
_entity_poly.entity_id
_entity_poly.type
_entity_poly.pdbx_seq_one_letter_code
_entity_poly.pdbx_strand_id
1 'polypeptide(L)'
;MLLLQDVYLPYAPGVPPTLGRAITNLLKTTRKAGFPLKVAIIADPRDLGAVPQLYGKPQQYAGFLQSEISFNSKRPLLVVMPAGYGAASLPTGSETGLQGLAPPKSGGGDDLGRAAITAIVKLSAAAGHPVPTPKVPARGRAVTPSPWSFSWEPLFLALAVTAAIAYARAARTYHPSRTRASVFVLGLVLVVAALCSPLETIARHYLLLFHLLGNVMIADWAPPLLVLGLTPEMRAEITRRAPALLRPWLTLGAWLAVWYLVHLPPFYDYALRHTWALNVEHALLIAAGLLFWWPVFAGGLSSAGALAYLGAAFIGSMFLGLAFTFSSSVFYAFYKDAPRLWGFSAAKDQNLGGILMNVEQTFVFLAALAYFLIRLLDEEHVEQSADEQKRGAARPASFSSDRPR
;
A
#
# COMPACT_ATOMS: atom_id res chain seq x y z
N MET A 1 -7.75 -13.51 -28.12
CA MET A 1 -7.46 -12.91 -29.44
C MET A 1 -8.72 -12.95 -30.29
N LEU A 2 -9.17 -11.80 -30.81
CA LEU A 2 -10.46 -11.65 -31.52
C LEU A 2 -10.52 -12.37 -32.88
N LEU A 3 -9.39 -12.85 -33.38
CA LEU A 3 -9.31 -13.69 -34.57
C LEU A 3 -9.99 -15.06 -34.37
N LEU A 4 -9.88 -15.65 -33.17
CA LEU A 4 -10.43 -16.98 -32.86
C LEU A 4 -11.72 -16.93 -32.02
N GLN A 5 -11.98 -15.80 -31.35
CA GLN A 5 -13.08 -15.64 -30.40
C GLN A 5 -14.04 -14.53 -30.86
N ASP A 6 -15.30 -14.60 -30.41
CA ASP A 6 -16.29 -13.55 -30.68
C ASP A 6 -16.16 -12.35 -29.74
N VAL A 7 -15.45 -12.51 -28.63
CA VAL A 7 -15.24 -11.47 -27.63
C VAL A 7 -13.75 -11.33 -27.28
N TYR A 8 -13.30 -10.09 -27.14
CA TYR A 8 -12.06 -9.74 -26.44
C TYR A 8 -12.43 -9.02 -25.14
N LEU A 9 -11.91 -9.52 -24.02
CA LEU A 9 -12.05 -8.93 -22.70
C LEU A 9 -10.71 -8.29 -22.28
N PRO A 10 -10.73 -7.14 -21.61
CA PRO A 10 -9.52 -6.41 -21.21
C PRO A 10 -8.73 -7.17 -20.16
N TYR A 11 -7.41 -6.97 -20.13
CA TYR A 11 -6.53 -7.60 -19.14
C TYR A 11 -6.69 -6.98 -17.75
N ALA A 12 -6.68 -5.64 -17.67
CA ALA A 12 -6.84 -4.91 -16.41
C ALA A 12 -7.37 -3.49 -16.66
N PRO A 13 -8.46 -3.05 -16.01
CA PRO A 13 -9.34 -3.83 -15.13
C PRO A 13 -10.17 -4.87 -15.91
N GLY A 14 -10.11 -6.13 -15.49
CA GLY A 14 -10.83 -7.23 -16.15
C GLY A 14 -12.35 -7.15 -15.95
N VAL A 15 -13.10 -7.62 -16.95
CA VAL A 15 -14.56 -7.77 -16.84
C VAL A 15 -14.88 -8.94 -15.88
N PRO A 16 -15.79 -8.77 -14.90
CA PRO A 16 -16.17 -9.85 -13.98
C PRO A 16 -16.56 -11.13 -14.72
N PRO A 17 -16.17 -12.34 -14.24
CA PRO A 17 -16.45 -13.60 -14.94
C PRO A 17 -17.95 -13.88 -15.18
N THR A 18 -18.83 -13.34 -14.35
CA THR A 18 -20.29 -13.40 -14.54
C THR A 18 -20.73 -12.62 -15.77
N LEU A 19 -20.24 -11.39 -15.93
CA LEU A 19 -20.47 -10.54 -17.10
C LEU A 19 -19.80 -11.12 -18.35
N GLY A 20 -18.54 -11.58 -18.26
CA GLY A 20 -17.83 -12.20 -19.38
C GLY A 20 -18.55 -13.43 -19.95
N ARG A 21 -19.12 -14.28 -19.08
CA ARG A 21 -19.96 -15.42 -19.49
C ARG A 21 -21.28 -14.96 -20.10
N ALA A 22 -21.93 -13.94 -19.53
CA ALA A 22 -23.16 -13.38 -20.08
C ALA A 22 -22.94 -12.82 -21.50
N ILE A 23 -21.86 -12.07 -21.73
CA ILE A 23 -21.48 -11.54 -23.05
C ILE A 23 -21.20 -12.68 -24.03
N THR A 24 -20.40 -13.67 -23.64
CA THR A 24 -20.09 -14.83 -24.48
C THR A 24 -21.36 -15.58 -24.91
N ASN A 25 -22.30 -15.79 -23.98
CA ASN A 25 -23.56 -16.47 -24.28
C ASN A 25 -24.50 -15.61 -25.15
N LEU A 26 -24.51 -14.29 -24.92
CA LEU A 26 -25.26 -13.35 -25.75
C LEU A 26 -24.77 -13.38 -27.20
N LEU A 27 -23.45 -13.38 -27.43
CA LEU A 27 -22.88 -13.44 -28.79
C LEU A 27 -23.12 -14.78 -29.49
N LYS A 28 -23.18 -15.89 -28.74
CA LYS A 28 -23.66 -17.16 -29.29
C LYS A 28 -25.13 -17.06 -29.75
N THR A 29 -25.94 -16.30 -29.03
CA THR A 29 -27.36 -16.10 -29.34
C THR A 29 -27.54 -15.19 -30.56
N THR A 30 -26.81 -14.08 -30.65
CA THR A 30 -26.84 -13.19 -31.83
C THR A 30 -26.41 -13.94 -33.08
N ARG A 31 -25.35 -14.76 -32.99
CA ARG A 31 -24.88 -15.61 -34.10
C ARG A 31 -25.97 -16.58 -34.57
N LYS A 32 -26.66 -17.26 -33.64
CA LYS A 32 -27.77 -18.16 -33.97
C LYS A 32 -28.95 -17.43 -34.61
N ALA A 33 -29.17 -16.16 -34.24
CA ALA A 33 -30.21 -15.32 -34.81
C ALA A 33 -29.88 -14.77 -36.21
N GLY A 34 -28.67 -15.02 -36.73
CA GLY A 34 -28.22 -14.52 -38.04
C GLY A 34 -27.33 -13.29 -37.99
N PHE A 35 -26.97 -12.80 -36.79
CA PHE A 35 -26.12 -11.63 -36.59
C PHE A 35 -24.80 -12.01 -35.89
N PRO A 36 -23.77 -12.48 -36.63
CA PRO A 36 -22.50 -12.95 -36.07
C PRO A 36 -21.59 -11.80 -35.62
N LEU A 37 -22.07 -11.03 -34.63
CA LEU A 37 -21.38 -9.88 -34.03
C LEU A 37 -20.11 -10.29 -33.28
N LYS A 38 -19.05 -9.51 -33.47
CA LYS A 38 -17.81 -9.54 -32.69
C LYS A 38 -17.73 -8.34 -31.76
N VAL A 39 -17.16 -8.52 -30.56
CA VAL A 39 -17.07 -7.45 -29.55
C VAL A 39 -15.67 -7.33 -28.97
N ALA A 40 -15.12 -6.12 -28.97
CA ALA A 40 -13.88 -5.77 -28.28
C ALA A 40 -14.18 -4.83 -27.11
N ILE A 41 -13.89 -5.27 -25.89
CA ILE A 41 -13.96 -4.41 -24.71
C ILE A 41 -12.54 -3.99 -24.34
N ILE A 42 -12.32 -2.67 -24.28
CA ILE A 42 -11.01 -2.07 -24.11
C ILE A 42 -11.06 -1.16 -22.88
N ALA A 43 -10.28 -1.49 -21.85
CA ALA A 43 -10.27 -0.76 -20.59
C ALA A 43 -8.99 0.07 -20.40
N ASP A 44 -7.90 -0.32 -21.05
CA ASP A 44 -6.58 0.29 -20.87
C ASP A 44 -5.83 0.40 -22.22
N PRO A 45 -4.95 1.40 -22.41
CA PRO A 45 -4.12 1.52 -23.61
C PRO A 45 -3.35 0.24 -23.98
N ARG A 46 -2.94 -0.57 -23.00
CA ARG A 46 -2.23 -1.83 -23.19
C ARG A 46 -3.06 -2.89 -23.91
N ASP A 47 -4.39 -2.81 -23.84
CA ASP A 47 -5.29 -3.73 -24.53
C ASP A 47 -5.22 -3.56 -26.07
N LEU A 48 -4.77 -2.40 -26.56
CA LEU A 48 -4.68 -2.10 -28.00
C LEU A 48 -3.40 -2.63 -28.67
N GLY A 49 -2.45 -3.17 -27.90
CA GLY A 49 -1.19 -3.69 -28.44
C GLY A 49 -0.37 -2.60 -29.13
N ALA A 50 -0.15 -2.75 -30.44
CA ALA A 50 0.74 -1.88 -31.24
C ALA A 50 0.15 -0.49 -31.57
N VAL A 51 -1.12 -0.23 -31.21
CA VAL A 51 -1.81 1.05 -31.53
C VAL A 51 -2.41 1.76 -30.31
N PRO A 52 -1.65 1.98 -29.22
CA PRO A 52 -2.16 2.62 -28.00
C PRO A 52 -2.71 4.05 -28.22
N GLN A 53 -2.26 4.74 -29.28
CA GLN A 53 -2.73 6.09 -29.68
C GLN A 53 -4.20 6.17 -30.09
N LEU A 54 -4.85 5.01 -30.31
CA LEU A 54 -6.28 4.92 -30.61
C LEU A 54 -7.14 4.72 -29.35
N TYR A 55 -6.52 4.66 -28.17
CA TYR A 55 -7.25 4.62 -26.90
C TYR A 55 -8.11 5.89 -26.75
N GLY A 56 -9.36 5.70 -26.30
CA GLY A 56 -10.35 6.78 -26.22
C GLY A 56 -10.99 7.18 -27.56
N LYS A 57 -10.65 6.49 -28.67
CA LYS A 57 -11.20 6.76 -30.01
C LYS A 57 -11.90 5.51 -30.57
N PRO A 58 -13.03 5.08 -29.97
CA PRO A 58 -13.61 3.77 -30.25
C PRO A 58 -14.01 3.57 -31.72
N GLN A 59 -14.51 4.61 -32.40
CA GLN A 59 -14.87 4.51 -33.83
C GLN A 59 -13.64 4.37 -34.75
N GLN A 60 -12.55 5.10 -34.47
CA GLN A 60 -11.31 4.97 -35.24
C GLN A 60 -10.68 3.60 -35.03
N TYR A 61 -10.69 3.10 -33.78
CA TYR A 61 -10.19 1.77 -33.46
C TYR A 61 -11.05 0.66 -34.09
N ALA A 62 -12.38 0.80 -34.15
CA ALA A 62 -13.24 -0.16 -34.83
C ALA A 62 -12.89 -0.29 -36.32
N GLY A 63 -12.60 0.82 -37.00
CA GLY A 63 -12.14 0.81 -38.39
C GLY A 63 -10.79 0.09 -38.57
N PHE A 64 -9.80 0.42 -37.72
CA PHE A 64 -8.49 -0.24 -37.73
C PHE A 64 -8.59 -1.74 -37.44
N LEU A 65 -9.32 -2.11 -36.39
CA LEU A 65 -9.47 -3.50 -35.98
C LEU A 65 -10.20 -4.31 -37.06
N GLN A 66 -11.16 -3.71 -37.75
CA GLN A 66 -11.80 -4.33 -38.90
C GLN A 66 -10.79 -4.64 -40.00
N SER A 67 -9.90 -3.72 -40.38
CA SER A 67 -8.89 -3.98 -41.42
C SER A 67 -7.95 -5.13 -41.05
N GLU A 68 -7.59 -5.27 -39.77
CA GLU A 68 -6.71 -6.33 -39.27
C GLU A 68 -7.37 -7.72 -39.22
N ILE A 69 -8.66 -7.80 -38.88
CA ILE A 69 -9.37 -9.09 -38.72
C ILE A 69 -10.06 -9.59 -40.01
N SER A 70 -10.05 -8.79 -41.09
CA SER A 70 -10.85 -9.06 -42.30
C SER A 70 -10.25 -10.07 -43.28
N PHE A 71 -9.17 -10.76 -42.94
CA PHE A 71 -8.49 -11.70 -43.85
C PHE A 71 -9.40 -12.80 -44.45
N ASN A 72 -10.56 -13.12 -43.84
CA ASN A 72 -11.51 -14.13 -44.38
C ASN A 72 -13.00 -13.70 -44.46
N SER A 73 -13.49 -12.68 -43.74
CA SER A 73 -14.87 -12.15 -43.90
C SER A 73 -15.08 -10.87 -43.09
N LYS A 74 -15.76 -9.86 -43.67
CA LYS A 74 -16.20 -8.66 -42.93
C LYS A 74 -17.39 -9.03 -42.04
N ARG A 75 -17.14 -9.17 -40.74
CA ARG A 75 -18.20 -9.42 -39.74
C ARG A 75 -18.54 -8.13 -38.99
N PRO A 76 -19.80 -7.93 -38.57
CA PRO A 76 -20.17 -6.85 -37.68
C PRO A 76 -19.27 -6.82 -36.45
N LEU A 77 -18.71 -5.65 -36.15
CA LEU A 77 -17.79 -5.44 -35.03
C LEU A 77 -18.27 -4.28 -34.17
N LEU A 78 -18.26 -4.51 -32.85
CA LEU A 78 -18.51 -3.49 -31.83
C LEU A 78 -17.26 -3.33 -30.95
N VAL A 79 -16.85 -2.09 -30.73
CA VAL A 79 -15.80 -1.68 -29.80
C VAL A 79 -16.44 -0.90 -28.66
N VAL A 80 -16.07 -1.25 -27.43
CA VAL A 80 -16.51 -0.59 -26.20
C VAL A 80 -15.30 -0.06 -25.44
N MET A 81 -15.25 1.25 -25.22
CA MET A 81 -14.22 1.97 -24.48
C MET A 81 -14.86 2.90 -23.44
N PRO A 82 -14.10 3.41 -22.45
CA PRO A 82 -14.63 4.39 -21.50
C PRO A 82 -15.17 5.66 -22.19
N ALA A 83 -14.58 6.04 -23.33
CA ALA A 83 -15.01 7.17 -24.15
C ALA A 83 -16.31 6.92 -24.95
N GLY A 84 -16.80 5.67 -25.01
CA GLY A 84 -18.04 5.31 -25.72
C GLY A 84 -17.90 4.11 -26.63
N TYR A 85 -18.68 4.11 -27.70
CA TYR A 85 -18.84 2.96 -28.60
C TYR A 85 -18.34 3.29 -30.01
N GLY A 86 -17.85 2.27 -30.70
CA GLY A 86 -17.49 2.35 -32.12
C GLY A 86 -17.90 1.06 -32.80
N ALA A 87 -18.26 1.12 -34.07
CA ALA A 87 -18.66 -0.07 -34.80
C ALA A 87 -18.20 -0.06 -36.26
N ALA A 88 -18.06 -1.25 -36.82
CA ALA A 88 -17.64 -1.46 -38.20
C ALA A 88 -18.38 -2.64 -38.83
N SER A 89 -18.54 -2.60 -40.16
CA SER A 89 -19.22 -3.64 -40.96
C SER A 89 -20.63 -3.97 -40.48
N LEU A 90 -21.37 -2.96 -40.03
CA LEU A 90 -22.75 -3.09 -39.60
C LEU A 90 -23.71 -3.11 -40.81
N PRO A 91 -24.86 -3.83 -40.72
CA PRO A 91 -25.95 -3.66 -41.68
C PRO A 91 -26.44 -2.21 -41.70
N THR A 92 -26.77 -1.70 -42.89
CA THR A 92 -27.22 -0.32 -43.09
C THR A 92 -28.36 0.06 -42.15
N GLY A 93 -28.17 1.12 -41.36
CA GLY A 93 -29.19 1.64 -40.43
C GLY A 93 -29.15 1.04 -39.03
N SER A 94 -28.39 -0.03 -38.81
CA SER A 94 -28.24 -0.63 -37.47
C SER A 94 -27.35 0.21 -36.54
N GLU A 95 -26.60 1.19 -37.07
CA GLU A 95 -25.83 2.15 -36.27
C GLU A 95 -26.72 2.95 -35.29
N THR A 96 -28.01 3.09 -35.62
CA THR A 96 -29.02 3.72 -34.76
C THR A 96 -29.15 3.04 -33.40
N GLY A 97 -28.83 1.75 -33.29
CA GLY A 97 -28.83 1.02 -32.01
C GLY A 97 -27.79 1.53 -31.01
N LEU A 98 -26.75 2.23 -31.48
CA LEU A 98 -25.73 2.86 -30.64
C LEU A 98 -25.98 4.35 -30.40
N GLN A 99 -26.84 4.98 -31.21
CA GLN A 99 -27.16 6.40 -31.06
C GLN A 99 -27.93 6.64 -29.76
N GLY A 100 -27.50 7.65 -28.99
CA GLY A 100 -28.10 7.99 -27.70
C GLY A 100 -27.75 7.04 -26.55
N LEU A 101 -26.88 6.05 -26.75
CA LEU A 101 -26.31 5.29 -25.64
C LEU A 101 -25.32 6.17 -24.87
N ALA A 102 -25.55 6.30 -23.56
CA ALA A 102 -24.57 6.91 -22.67
C ALA A 102 -23.27 6.10 -22.69
N PRO A 103 -22.09 6.76 -22.67
CA PRO A 103 -20.82 6.06 -22.53
C PRO A 103 -20.77 5.28 -21.20
N PRO A 104 -19.88 4.29 -21.09
CA PRO A 104 -19.66 3.57 -19.83
C PRO A 104 -19.39 4.54 -18.67
N LYS A 105 -19.96 4.26 -17.49
CA LYS A 105 -19.86 5.17 -16.33
C LYS A 105 -18.43 5.33 -15.80
N SER A 106 -17.58 4.34 -16.01
CA SER A 106 -16.16 4.36 -15.67
C SER A 106 -15.38 3.42 -16.61
N GLY A 107 -14.05 3.45 -16.52
CA GLY A 107 -13.18 2.47 -17.15
C GLY A 107 -13.09 1.12 -16.44
N GLY A 108 -13.89 0.90 -15.39
CA GLY A 108 -13.93 -0.38 -14.67
C GLY A 108 -14.57 -1.50 -15.51
N GLY A 109 -14.07 -2.72 -15.36
CA GLY A 109 -14.54 -3.88 -16.12
C GLY A 109 -16.03 -4.24 -15.91
N ASP A 110 -16.63 -3.95 -14.74
CA ASP A 110 -18.09 -4.12 -14.54
C ASP A 110 -18.90 -3.14 -15.41
N ASP A 111 -18.50 -1.87 -15.44
CA ASP A 111 -19.18 -0.82 -16.22
C ASP A 111 -19.04 -1.06 -17.72
N LEU A 112 -17.84 -1.37 -18.18
CA LEU A 112 -17.57 -1.72 -19.56
C LEU A 112 -18.33 -2.99 -19.98
N GLY A 113 -18.38 -4.01 -19.11
CA GLY A 113 -19.11 -5.24 -19.37
C GLY A 113 -20.63 -5.03 -19.50
N ARG A 114 -21.24 -4.23 -18.63
CA ARG A 114 -22.69 -3.91 -18.68
C ARG A 114 -23.04 -3.01 -19.86
N ALA A 115 -22.18 -2.03 -20.15
CA ALA A 115 -22.30 -1.20 -21.33
C ALA A 115 -22.25 -2.05 -22.61
N ALA A 116 -21.33 -3.01 -22.69
CA ALA A 116 -21.24 -3.95 -23.80
C ALA A 116 -22.52 -4.78 -23.96
N ILE A 117 -23.06 -5.35 -22.88
CA ILE A 117 -24.34 -6.10 -22.95
C ILE A 117 -25.46 -5.22 -23.50
N THR A 118 -25.59 -3.99 -23.00
CA THR A 118 -26.63 -3.06 -23.46
C THR A 118 -26.47 -2.72 -24.94
N ALA A 119 -25.24 -2.42 -25.36
CA ALA A 119 -24.92 -2.10 -26.74
C ALA A 119 -25.19 -3.28 -27.68
N ILE A 120 -24.82 -4.51 -27.29
CA ILE A 120 -25.09 -5.73 -28.08
C ILE A 120 -26.58 -5.92 -28.29
N VAL A 121 -27.41 -5.82 -27.23
CA VAL A 121 -28.87 -6.03 -27.34
C VAL A 121 -29.49 -4.98 -28.26
N LYS A 122 -29.16 -3.69 -28.08
CA LYS A 122 -29.72 -2.61 -28.91
C LYS A 122 -29.26 -2.70 -30.36
N LEU A 123 -27.98 -2.99 -30.58
CA LEU A 123 -27.41 -3.13 -31.92
C LEU A 123 -28.02 -4.33 -32.65
N SER A 124 -28.19 -5.46 -31.96
CA SER A 124 -28.81 -6.66 -32.53
C SER A 124 -30.28 -6.42 -32.89
N ALA A 125 -31.02 -5.69 -32.04
CA ALA A 125 -32.40 -5.29 -32.35
C ALA A 125 -32.48 -4.33 -33.55
N ALA A 126 -31.61 -3.32 -33.62
CA ALA A 126 -31.54 -2.38 -34.74
C ALA A 126 -31.12 -3.06 -36.07
N ALA A 127 -30.36 -4.15 -35.99
CA ALA A 127 -30.00 -4.98 -37.12
C ALA A 127 -31.10 -5.98 -37.56
N GLY A 128 -32.26 -6.00 -36.91
CA GLY A 128 -33.36 -6.92 -37.23
C GLY A 128 -33.25 -8.30 -36.59
N HIS A 129 -32.33 -8.49 -35.65
CA HIS A 129 -32.06 -9.76 -34.97
C HIS A 129 -32.21 -9.61 -33.44
N PRO A 130 -33.41 -9.36 -32.91
CA PRO A 130 -33.59 -9.12 -31.48
C PRO A 130 -33.16 -10.33 -30.65
N VAL A 131 -32.40 -10.08 -29.57
CA VAL A 131 -31.93 -11.11 -28.63
C VAL A 131 -32.37 -10.77 -27.21
N PRO A 132 -32.65 -11.78 -26.36
CA PRO A 132 -33.08 -11.54 -25.00
C PRO A 132 -31.97 -10.88 -24.18
N THR A 133 -32.34 -9.89 -23.35
CA THR A 133 -31.43 -9.27 -22.40
C THR A 133 -30.97 -10.31 -21.36
N PRO A 134 -29.67 -10.57 -21.22
CA PRO A 134 -29.17 -11.52 -20.23
C PRO A 134 -29.56 -11.09 -18.81
N LYS A 135 -30.05 -12.04 -18.00
CA LYS A 135 -30.20 -11.83 -16.56
C LYS A 135 -28.81 -11.82 -15.91
N VAL A 136 -28.26 -10.63 -15.75
CA VAL A 136 -27.03 -10.42 -14.99
C VAL A 136 -27.43 -10.05 -13.55
N PRO A 137 -26.71 -10.55 -12.52
CA PRO A 137 -26.90 -10.07 -11.16
C PRO A 137 -26.93 -8.54 -11.13
N ALA A 138 -27.90 -7.99 -10.39
CA ALA A 138 -27.92 -6.57 -10.04
C ALA A 138 -26.53 -6.20 -9.55
N ARG A 139 -26.07 -4.98 -9.87
CA ARG A 139 -24.75 -4.50 -9.43
C ARG A 139 -24.69 -4.77 -7.93
N GLY A 140 -23.83 -5.70 -7.51
CA GLY A 140 -23.63 -5.95 -6.10
C GLY A 140 -23.22 -4.61 -5.55
N ARG A 141 -24.07 -3.99 -4.72
CA ARG A 141 -23.64 -2.80 -3.98
C ARG A 141 -22.42 -3.30 -3.23
N ALA A 142 -21.23 -2.81 -3.57
CA ALA A 142 -20.08 -3.03 -2.72
C ALA A 142 -20.54 -2.48 -1.37
N VAL A 143 -20.87 -3.38 -0.45
CA VAL A 143 -21.29 -2.99 0.89
C VAL A 143 -20.01 -2.53 1.53
N THR A 144 -19.72 -1.24 1.38
CA THR A 144 -18.65 -0.58 2.12
C THR A 144 -19.04 -0.71 3.59
N PRO A 145 -18.27 -1.46 4.39
CA PRO A 145 -18.61 -1.68 5.79
C PRO A 145 -18.71 -0.34 6.51
N SER A 146 -19.57 -0.24 7.53
CA SER A 146 -19.63 0.98 8.35
C SER A 146 -18.23 1.34 8.84
N PRO A 147 -17.82 2.63 8.86
CA PRO A 147 -16.51 3.06 9.37
C PRO A 147 -16.20 2.56 10.79
N TRP A 148 -17.24 2.24 11.57
CA TRP A 148 -17.15 1.74 12.94
C TRP A 148 -17.14 0.21 13.04
N SER A 149 -17.15 -0.49 11.90
CA SER A 149 -17.09 -1.95 11.88
C SER A 149 -15.69 -2.40 12.28
N PHE A 150 -15.59 -3.50 13.00
CA PHE A 150 -14.29 -4.11 13.26
C PHE A 150 -13.86 -4.93 12.04
N SER A 151 -12.69 -4.59 11.51
CA SER A 151 -11.90 -5.46 10.65
C SER A 151 -10.94 -6.27 11.49
N TRP A 152 -10.64 -7.48 11.03
CA TRP A 152 -9.69 -8.38 11.69
C TRP A 152 -8.68 -8.85 10.67
N GLU A 153 -7.40 -8.75 10.99
CA GLU A 153 -6.32 -9.44 10.29
C GLU A 153 -5.85 -10.62 11.14
N PRO A 154 -6.41 -11.83 10.93
CA PRO A 154 -6.19 -12.96 11.85
C PRO A 154 -4.71 -13.34 11.99
N LEU A 155 -3.91 -13.14 10.95
CA LEU A 155 -2.48 -13.37 10.96
C LEU A 155 -1.78 -12.54 12.04
N PHE A 156 -2.01 -11.23 12.07
CA PHE A 156 -1.32 -10.35 13.01
C PHE A 156 -1.85 -10.47 14.43
N LEU A 157 -3.13 -10.80 14.61
CA LEU A 157 -3.66 -11.18 15.92
C LEU A 157 -2.96 -12.46 16.44
N ALA A 158 -2.83 -13.48 15.60
CA ALA A 158 -2.14 -14.71 15.96
C ALA A 158 -0.64 -14.48 16.27
N LEU A 159 0.03 -13.62 15.49
CA LEU A 159 1.42 -13.23 15.74
C LEU A 159 1.55 -12.45 17.06
N ALA A 160 0.65 -11.51 17.35
CA ALA A 160 0.65 -10.75 18.59
C ALA A 160 0.42 -11.66 19.82
N VAL A 161 -0.53 -12.59 19.74
CA VAL A 161 -0.76 -13.60 20.79
C VAL A 161 0.47 -14.51 20.97
N THR A 162 1.07 -14.94 19.86
CA THR A 162 2.29 -15.77 19.89
C THR A 162 3.45 -15.02 20.55
N ALA A 163 3.64 -13.74 20.22
CA ALA A 163 4.64 -12.87 20.82
C ALA A 163 4.38 -12.67 22.33
N ALA A 164 3.12 -12.47 22.74
CA ALA A 164 2.75 -12.37 24.15
C ALA A 164 3.06 -13.67 24.93
N ILE A 165 2.75 -14.83 24.35
CA ILE A 165 3.06 -16.14 24.95
C ILE A 165 4.58 -16.35 25.04
N ALA A 166 5.32 -16.02 23.98
CA ALA A 166 6.78 -16.12 23.96
C ALA A 166 7.41 -15.21 25.03
N TYR A 167 6.94 -13.97 25.14
CA TYR A 167 7.36 -13.01 26.17
C TYR A 167 7.04 -13.54 27.58
N ALA A 168 5.83 -14.04 27.82
CA ALA A 168 5.43 -14.58 29.12
C ALA A 168 6.28 -15.81 29.53
N ARG A 169 6.67 -16.65 28.56
CA ARG A 169 7.59 -17.77 28.80
C ARG A 169 8.99 -17.27 29.15
N ALA A 170 9.53 -16.32 28.37
CA ALA A 170 10.84 -15.74 28.63
C ALA A 170 10.87 -14.98 29.97
N ALA A 171 9.76 -14.34 30.35
CA ALA A 171 9.62 -13.62 31.61
C ALA A 171 9.75 -14.51 32.86
N ARG A 172 9.52 -15.83 32.73
CA ARG A 172 9.76 -16.79 33.82
C ARG A 172 11.25 -17.00 34.12
N THR A 173 12.12 -16.75 33.14
CA THR A 173 13.57 -16.93 33.26
C THR A 173 14.29 -15.60 33.49
N TYR A 174 13.90 -14.55 32.76
CA TYR A 174 14.62 -13.28 32.75
C TYR A 174 13.97 -12.19 33.62
N HIS A 175 12.84 -12.48 34.26
CA HIS A 175 12.18 -11.64 35.27
C HIS A 175 12.11 -10.14 34.93
N PRO A 176 11.47 -9.74 33.80
CA PRO A 176 11.35 -8.33 33.43
C PRO A 176 10.59 -7.53 34.50
N SER A 177 10.97 -6.27 34.68
CA SER A 177 10.22 -5.35 35.54
C SER A 177 8.80 -5.11 35.00
N ARG A 178 7.87 -4.74 35.89
CA ARG A 178 6.48 -4.41 35.49
C ARG A 178 6.44 -3.32 34.41
N THR A 179 7.30 -2.31 34.52
CA THR A 179 7.42 -1.25 33.51
C THR A 179 7.81 -1.81 32.13
N ARG A 180 8.80 -2.69 32.06
CA ARG A 180 9.21 -3.33 30.79
C ARG A 180 8.09 -4.18 30.20
N ALA A 181 7.40 -4.96 31.03
CA ALA A 181 6.24 -5.74 30.59
C ALA A 181 5.11 -4.86 30.06
N SER A 182 4.78 -3.76 30.74
CA SER A 182 3.77 -2.81 30.28
C SER A 182 4.15 -2.15 28.96
N VAL A 183 5.42 -1.78 28.77
CA VAL A 183 5.94 -1.21 27.51
C VAL A 183 5.84 -2.22 26.37
N PHE A 184 6.20 -3.48 26.61
CA PHE A 184 6.05 -4.55 25.62
C PHE A 184 4.59 -4.77 25.23
N VAL A 185 3.70 -4.86 26.22
CA VAL A 185 2.26 -5.04 26.01
C VAL A 185 1.67 -3.86 25.26
N LEU A 186 2.08 -2.63 25.55
CA LEU A 186 1.64 -1.45 24.82
C LEU A 186 2.00 -1.54 23.33
N GLY A 187 3.22 -1.99 23.01
CA GLY A 187 3.62 -2.25 21.61
C GLY A 187 2.71 -3.27 20.92
N LEU A 188 2.36 -4.37 21.58
CA LEU A 188 1.42 -5.36 21.04
C LEU A 188 0.00 -4.79 20.86
N VAL A 189 -0.47 -4.01 21.83
CA VAL A 189 -1.79 -3.35 21.76
C VAL A 189 -1.84 -2.39 20.57
N LEU A 190 -0.78 -1.63 20.30
CA LEU A 190 -0.73 -0.75 19.13
C LEU A 190 -0.84 -1.53 17.81
N VAL A 191 -0.15 -2.66 17.68
CA VAL A 191 -0.26 -3.52 16.48
C VAL A 191 -1.70 -4.05 16.32
N VAL A 192 -2.29 -4.57 17.39
CA VAL A 192 -3.67 -5.09 17.34
C VAL A 192 -4.68 -3.96 17.10
N ALA A 193 -4.50 -2.79 17.71
CA ALA A 193 -5.38 -1.65 17.52
C ALA A 193 -5.30 -1.09 16.09
N ALA A 194 -4.12 -1.08 15.48
CA ALA A 194 -3.96 -0.67 14.09
C ALA A 194 -4.69 -1.64 13.14
N LEU A 195 -4.49 -2.96 13.30
CA LEU A 195 -4.86 -3.98 12.30
C LEU A 195 -6.16 -4.74 12.59
N CYS A 196 -6.69 -4.66 13.81
CA CYS A 196 -7.87 -5.41 14.26
C CYS A 196 -8.95 -4.51 14.88
N SER A 197 -9.08 -3.27 14.38
CA SER A 197 -10.07 -2.30 14.88
C SER A 197 -10.77 -1.54 13.74
N PRO A 198 -11.74 -0.66 14.05
CA PRO A 198 -12.33 0.24 13.06
C PRO A 198 -11.32 1.12 12.33
N LEU A 199 -10.13 1.36 12.90
CA LEU A 199 -9.05 2.08 12.23
C LEU A 199 -8.70 1.43 10.89
N GLU A 200 -8.52 0.10 10.89
CA GLU A 200 -8.23 -0.68 9.67
C GLU A 200 -9.41 -0.67 8.69
N THR A 201 -10.65 -0.57 9.18
CA THR A 201 -11.82 -0.44 8.31
C THR A 201 -11.85 0.91 7.61
N ILE A 202 -11.50 1.99 8.32
CA ILE A 202 -11.37 3.32 7.73
C ILE A 202 -10.21 3.36 6.73
N ALA A 203 -9.07 2.77 7.08
CA ALA A 203 -7.90 2.64 6.22
C ALA A 203 -8.28 1.96 4.90
N ARG A 204 -8.75 0.71 4.94
CA ARG A 204 -8.99 -0.10 3.74
C ARG A 204 -10.10 0.38 2.82
N HIS A 205 -11.06 1.14 3.33
CA HIS A 205 -12.28 1.43 2.58
C HIS A 205 -12.55 2.91 2.35
N TYR A 206 -11.86 3.82 3.04
CA TYR A 206 -12.23 5.23 3.06
C TYR A 206 -11.05 6.18 2.87
N LEU A 207 -10.07 6.16 3.77
CA LEU A 207 -9.09 7.26 3.90
C LEU A 207 -7.64 6.77 3.93
N LEU A 208 -6.81 7.34 3.08
CA LEU A 208 -5.36 7.15 3.07
C LEU A 208 -4.74 7.60 4.40
N LEU A 209 -5.22 8.70 4.98
CA LEU A 209 -4.74 9.20 6.26
C LEU A 209 -4.75 8.12 7.35
N PHE A 210 -5.82 7.31 7.41
CA PHE A 210 -5.95 6.26 8.42
C PHE A 210 -5.09 5.04 8.10
N HIS A 211 -4.87 4.76 6.82
CA HIS A 211 -3.91 3.73 6.41
C HIS A 211 -2.50 4.14 6.81
N LEU A 212 -2.10 5.38 6.54
CA LEU A 212 -0.79 5.88 6.93
C LEU A 212 -0.63 5.96 8.45
N LEU A 213 -1.70 6.29 9.19
CA LEU A 213 -1.71 6.18 10.65
C LEU A 213 -1.47 4.74 11.13
N GLY A 214 -2.16 3.77 10.52
CA GLY A 214 -1.95 2.35 10.80
C GLY A 214 -0.49 1.93 10.53
N ASN A 215 0.04 2.32 9.37
CA ASN A 215 1.44 2.06 8.99
C ASN A 215 2.43 2.66 9.99
N VAL A 216 2.23 3.91 10.42
CA VAL A 216 3.02 4.57 11.47
C VAL A 216 2.94 3.81 12.81
N MET A 217 1.74 3.41 13.23
CA MET A 217 1.57 2.68 14.49
C MET A 217 2.35 1.36 14.50
N ILE A 218 2.37 0.63 13.39
CA ILE A 218 3.01 -0.70 13.30
C ILE A 218 4.50 -0.65 12.93
N ALA A 219 4.95 0.40 12.24
CA ALA A 219 6.33 0.56 11.79
C ALA A 219 7.19 1.40 12.76
N ASP A 220 6.61 2.45 13.34
CA ASP A 220 7.38 3.47 14.04
C ASP A 220 7.07 3.51 15.54
N TRP A 221 5.83 3.29 15.96
CA TRP A 221 5.46 3.35 17.39
C TRP A 221 5.60 2.01 18.11
N ALA A 222 5.02 0.93 17.56
CA ALA A 222 5.05 -0.37 18.21
C ALA A 222 6.46 -0.98 18.29
N PRO A 223 7.29 -0.96 17.23
CA PRO A 223 8.60 -1.62 17.26
C PRO A 223 9.57 -1.13 18.35
N PRO A 224 9.80 0.17 18.58
CA PRO A 224 10.69 0.61 19.65
C PRO A 224 10.18 0.17 21.04
N LEU A 225 8.86 0.19 21.26
CA LEU A 225 8.25 -0.29 22.51
C LEU A 225 8.45 -1.80 22.69
N LEU A 226 8.27 -2.59 21.62
CA LEU A 226 8.52 -4.03 21.66
C LEU A 226 9.98 -4.33 22.01
N VAL A 227 10.95 -3.60 21.43
CA VAL A 227 12.38 -3.80 21.72
C VAL A 227 12.76 -3.33 23.13
N LEU A 228 12.26 -2.18 23.57
CA LEU A 228 12.51 -1.62 24.90
C LEU A 228 11.88 -2.47 26.03
N GLY A 229 10.73 -3.09 25.74
CA GLY A 229 10.04 -3.97 26.68
C GLY A 229 10.75 -5.30 26.96
N LEU A 230 11.71 -5.69 26.12
CA LEU A 230 12.60 -6.83 26.39
C LEU A 230 13.62 -6.50 27.48
N THR A 231 14.14 -7.50 28.19
CA THR A 231 15.33 -7.30 29.05
C THR A 231 16.61 -7.26 28.21
N PRO A 232 17.72 -6.72 28.74
CA PRO A 232 19.02 -6.79 28.04
C PRO A 232 19.43 -8.21 27.64
N GLU A 233 19.18 -9.20 28.50
CA GLU A 233 19.50 -10.61 28.27
C GLU A 233 18.65 -11.21 27.15
N MET A 234 17.35 -10.89 27.11
CA MET A 234 16.46 -11.30 26.01
C MET A 234 16.95 -10.73 24.67
N ARG A 235 17.33 -9.44 24.62
CA ARG A 235 17.88 -8.81 23.42
C ARG A 235 19.21 -9.45 23.00
N ALA A 236 20.09 -9.76 23.96
CA ALA A 236 21.37 -10.41 23.68
C ALA A 236 21.17 -11.80 23.05
N GLU A 237 20.25 -12.61 23.57
CA GLU A 237 19.95 -13.94 23.04
C GLU A 237 19.38 -13.89 21.61
N ILE A 238 18.48 -12.93 21.32
CA ILE A 238 17.96 -12.74 19.96
C ILE A 238 19.09 -12.28 19.02
N THR A 239 19.91 -11.33 19.47
CA THR A 239 21.03 -10.80 18.68
C THR A 239 22.03 -11.91 18.32
N ARG A 240 22.30 -12.83 19.25
CA ARG A 240 23.21 -13.96 19.06
C ARG A 240 22.72 -14.94 17.97
N ARG A 241 21.40 -15.06 17.78
CA ARG A 241 20.81 -15.98 16.78
C ARG A 241 20.84 -15.43 15.35
N ALA A 242 20.89 -14.11 15.20
CA ALA A 242 20.82 -13.46 13.88
C ALA A 242 21.75 -12.22 13.75
N PRO A 243 23.03 -12.31 14.11
CA PRO A 243 23.90 -11.13 14.21
C PRO A 243 24.11 -10.43 12.87
N ALA A 244 24.11 -11.18 11.75
CA ALA A 244 24.30 -10.62 10.42
C ALA A 244 23.11 -9.75 9.96
N LEU A 245 21.88 -10.07 10.37
CA LEU A 245 20.67 -9.32 10.01
C LEU A 245 20.54 -8.01 10.80
N LEU A 246 21.27 -7.88 11.90
CA LEU A 246 21.15 -6.79 12.86
C LEU A 246 22.32 -5.79 12.77
N ARG A 247 23.10 -5.85 11.69
CA ARG A 247 24.17 -4.87 11.43
C ARG A 247 23.54 -3.52 11.11
N PRO A 248 23.97 -2.41 11.73
CA PRO A 248 23.31 -1.12 11.59
C PRO A 248 23.04 -0.70 10.13
N TRP A 249 24.06 -0.68 9.26
CA TRP A 249 23.89 -0.27 7.88
C TRP A 249 22.91 -1.15 7.07
N LEU A 250 22.81 -2.45 7.37
CA LEU A 250 21.84 -3.36 6.75
C LEU A 250 20.42 -3.02 7.22
N THR A 251 20.23 -2.80 8.52
CA THR A 251 18.92 -2.44 9.08
C THR A 251 18.42 -1.10 8.55
N LEU A 252 19.30 -0.09 8.44
CA LEU A 252 18.95 1.22 7.87
C LEU A 252 18.60 1.11 6.38
N GLY A 253 19.42 0.40 5.61
CA GLY A 253 19.17 0.18 4.19
C GLY A 253 17.88 -0.60 3.93
N ALA A 254 17.62 -1.65 4.71
CA ALA A 254 16.39 -2.43 4.63
C ALA A 254 15.16 -1.61 5.02
N TRP A 255 15.26 -0.81 6.09
CA TRP A 255 14.18 0.07 6.53
C TRP A 255 13.83 1.12 5.48
N LEU A 256 14.84 1.84 4.94
CA LEU A 256 14.62 2.80 3.85
C LEU A 256 14.07 2.12 2.59
N ALA A 257 14.57 0.94 2.23
CA ALA A 257 14.08 0.20 1.07
C ALA A 257 12.61 -0.16 1.22
N VAL A 258 12.20 -0.70 2.37
CA VAL A 258 10.79 -1.00 2.67
C VAL A 258 9.96 0.28 2.67
N TRP A 259 10.44 1.34 3.32
CA TRP A 259 9.78 2.64 3.40
C TRP A 259 9.41 3.18 2.02
N TYR A 260 10.35 3.22 1.08
CA TYR A 260 10.07 3.68 -0.28
C TYR A 260 9.27 2.68 -1.09
N LEU A 261 9.57 1.38 -0.98
CA LEU A 261 8.91 0.32 -1.75
C LEU A 261 7.41 0.28 -1.51
N VAL A 262 6.98 0.28 -0.24
CA VAL A 262 5.55 0.15 0.08
C VAL A 262 4.75 1.35 -0.39
N HIS A 263 5.36 2.54 -0.44
CA HIS A 263 4.68 3.75 -0.89
C HIS A 263 4.70 3.96 -2.41
N LEU A 264 5.37 3.09 -3.18
CA LEU A 264 5.31 3.16 -4.65
C LEU A 264 3.88 2.92 -5.14
N PRO A 265 3.30 3.83 -5.97
CA PRO A 265 1.92 3.71 -6.40
C PRO A 265 1.53 2.34 -6.98
N PRO A 266 2.35 1.70 -7.85
CA PRO A 266 2.00 0.38 -8.38
C PRO A 266 1.93 -0.72 -7.31
N PHE A 267 2.82 -0.71 -6.32
CA PHE A 267 2.81 -1.68 -5.23
C PHE A 267 1.61 -1.43 -4.31
N TYR A 268 1.40 -0.17 -3.95
CA TYR A 268 0.38 0.22 -2.99
C TYR A 268 -1.04 0.00 -3.52
N ASP A 269 -1.33 0.42 -4.77
CA ASP A 269 -2.62 0.14 -5.41
C ASP A 269 -2.86 -1.37 -5.58
N TYR A 270 -1.80 -2.16 -5.74
CA TYR A 270 -1.91 -3.63 -5.79
C TYR A 270 -2.24 -4.22 -4.42
N ALA A 271 -1.53 -3.79 -3.37
CA ALA A 271 -1.71 -4.23 -2.00
C ALA A 271 -3.15 -3.98 -1.51
N LEU A 272 -3.67 -2.77 -1.72
CA LEU A 272 -5.03 -2.38 -1.33
C LEU A 272 -6.14 -3.18 -2.03
N ARG A 273 -5.85 -3.78 -3.19
CA ARG A 273 -6.79 -4.62 -3.94
C ARG A 273 -6.69 -6.10 -3.61
N HIS A 274 -5.64 -6.53 -2.91
CA HIS A 274 -5.38 -7.93 -2.60
C HIS A 274 -4.96 -8.09 -1.13
N THR A 275 -5.85 -8.67 -0.33
CA THR A 275 -5.64 -8.84 1.13
C THR A 275 -4.31 -9.51 1.50
N TRP A 276 -3.83 -10.46 0.70
CA TRP A 276 -2.54 -11.11 0.96
C TRP A 276 -1.36 -10.15 0.76
N ALA A 277 -1.43 -9.27 -0.23
CA ALA A 277 -0.36 -8.31 -0.52
C ALA A 277 -0.37 -7.17 0.50
N LEU A 278 -1.55 -6.77 0.97
CA LEU A 278 -1.69 -5.88 2.12
C LEU A 278 -1.08 -6.48 3.39
N ASN A 279 -1.33 -7.77 3.68
CA ASN A 279 -0.65 -8.44 4.79
C ASN A 279 0.88 -8.47 4.60
N VAL A 280 1.38 -8.57 3.37
CA VAL A 280 2.82 -8.47 3.10
C VAL A 280 3.35 -7.08 3.40
N GLU A 281 2.63 -6.01 3.02
CA GLU A 281 2.96 -4.64 3.39
C GLU A 281 3.06 -4.47 4.92
N HIS A 282 2.02 -4.86 5.66
CA HIS A 282 2.01 -4.77 7.12
C HIS A 282 3.15 -5.58 7.77
N ALA A 283 3.44 -6.78 7.26
CA ALA A 283 4.54 -7.61 7.76
C ALA A 283 5.91 -6.98 7.50
N LEU A 284 6.11 -6.40 6.30
CA LEU A 284 7.34 -5.69 5.95
C LEU A 284 7.56 -4.47 6.84
N LEU A 285 6.51 -3.69 7.11
CA LEU A 285 6.56 -2.51 7.97
C LEU A 285 6.95 -2.86 9.41
N ILE A 286 6.28 -3.87 10.01
CA ILE A 286 6.61 -4.34 11.36
C ILE A 286 8.05 -4.87 11.41
N ALA A 287 8.46 -5.69 10.45
CA ALA A 287 9.80 -6.25 10.40
C ALA A 287 10.87 -5.17 10.22
N ALA A 288 10.65 -4.22 9.30
CA ALA A 288 11.55 -3.10 9.05
C ALA A 288 11.71 -2.23 10.30
N GLY A 289 10.61 -1.88 10.98
CA GLY A 289 10.66 -1.11 12.22
C GLY A 289 11.41 -1.83 13.34
N LEU A 290 11.18 -3.13 13.52
CA LEU A 290 11.89 -3.94 14.51
C LEU A 290 13.39 -4.01 14.21
N LEU A 291 13.77 -4.19 12.94
CA LEU A 291 15.17 -4.19 12.51
C LEU A 291 15.82 -2.82 12.72
N PHE A 292 15.13 -1.75 12.37
CA PHE A 292 15.62 -0.37 12.47
C PHE A 292 15.94 0.04 13.91
N TRP A 293 15.01 -0.21 14.83
CA TRP A 293 15.19 0.16 16.24
C TRP A 293 16.09 -0.79 17.02
N TRP A 294 16.40 -1.97 16.47
CA TRP A 294 17.25 -2.96 17.14
C TRP A 294 18.65 -2.45 17.50
N PRO A 295 19.49 -1.98 16.56
CA PRO A 295 20.85 -1.52 16.89
C PRO A 295 20.87 -0.34 17.86
N VAL A 296 19.80 0.48 17.85
CA VAL A 296 19.63 1.64 18.74
C VAL A 296 19.45 1.20 20.20
N PHE A 297 18.62 0.20 20.48
CA PHE A 297 18.29 -0.20 21.86
C PHE A 297 18.97 -1.49 22.35
N ALA A 298 19.49 -2.32 21.45
CA ALA A 298 20.19 -3.55 21.79
C ALA A 298 21.71 -3.35 22.05
N GLY A 299 22.21 -2.12 21.98
CA GLY A 299 23.60 -1.79 22.30
C GLY A 299 24.59 -2.04 21.16
N GLY A 300 24.14 -1.91 19.90
CA GLY A 300 24.99 -2.10 18.71
C GLY A 300 25.71 -0.84 18.23
N LEU A 301 25.46 0.31 18.85
CA LEU A 301 25.96 1.62 18.43
C LEU A 301 26.52 2.40 19.63
N SER A 302 27.61 3.13 19.42
CA SER A 302 28.03 4.21 20.33
C SER A 302 27.04 5.37 20.27
N SER A 303 27.05 6.27 21.25
CA SER A 303 26.14 7.43 21.26
C SER A 303 26.29 8.29 20.00
N ALA A 304 27.53 8.56 19.56
CA ALA A 304 27.79 9.23 18.27
C ALA A 304 27.32 8.41 17.06
N GLY A 305 27.49 7.09 17.08
CA GLY A 305 27.00 6.20 16.03
C GLY A 305 25.48 6.17 15.93
N ALA A 306 24.78 6.20 17.06
CA ALA A 306 23.32 6.31 17.12
C ALA A 306 22.82 7.65 16.57
N LEU A 307 23.49 8.76 16.89
CA LEU A 307 23.18 10.07 16.31
C LEU A 307 23.33 10.07 14.78
N ALA A 308 24.44 9.54 14.26
CA ALA A 308 24.66 9.44 12.82
C ALA A 308 23.61 8.54 12.14
N TYR A 309 23.29 7.39 12.76
CA TYR A 309 22.29 6.45 12.28
C TYR A 309 20.89 7.05 12.21
N LEU A 310 20.42 7.65 13.30
CA LEU A 310 19.11 8.30 13.40
C LEU A 310 19.03 9.53 12.50
N GLY A 311 20.11 10.33 12.41
CA GLY A 311 20.16 11.48 11.52
C GLY A 311 20.08 11.10 10.04
N ALA A 312 20.79 10.04 9.63
CA ALA A 312 20.69 9.51 8.27
C ALA A 312 19.28 8.98 7.95
N ALA A 313 18.65 8.28 8.90
CA ALA A 313 17.28 7.80 8.76
C ALA A 313 16.27 8.94 8.66
N PHE A 314 16.42 9.98 9.50
CA PHE A 314 15.56 11.16 9.48
C PHE A 314 15.66 11.87 8.12
N ILE A 315 16.86 12.24 7.68
CA ILE A 315 17.07 12.89 6.38
C ILE A 315 16.56 12.01 5.22
N GLY A 316 16.85 10.71 5.27
CA GLY A 316 16.46 9.77 4.22
C GLY A 316 14.95 9.57 4.08
N SER A 317 14.18 9.73 5.15
CA SER A 317 12.73 9.49 5.16
C SER A 317 11.89 10.73 4.88
N MET A 318 12.39 11.93 5.23
CA MET A 318 11.68 13.21 5.09
C MET A 318 11.12 13.49 3.69
N PHE A 319 11.84 13.10 2.63
CA PHE A 319 11.45 13.43 1.25
C PHE A 319 10.09 12.85 0.87
N LEU A 320 9.77 11.65 1.36
CA LEU A 320 8.53 10.98 1.03
C LEU A 320 7.33 11.71 1.66
N GLY A 321 7.41 12.02 2.96
CA GLY A 321 6.35 12.77 3.65
C GLY A 321 6.12 14.13 3.01
N LEU A 322 7.18 14.86 2.64
CA LEU A 322 7.08 16.16 1.95
C LEU A 322 6.37 16.03 0.59
N ALA A 323 6.66 14.97 -0.18
CA ALA A 323 5.99 14.70 -1.44
C ALA A 323 4.48 14.52 -1.25
N PHE A 324 4.04 13.80 -0.21
CA PHE A 324 2.62 13.67 0.13
C PHE A 324 1.98 14.99 0.57
N THR A 325 2.67 15.75 1.43
CA THR A 325 2.16 17.02 1.99
C THR A 325 1.88 18.06 0.92
N PHE A 326 2.77 18.21 -0.06
CA PHE A 326 2.70 19.31 -1.04
C PHE A 326 2.16 18.90 -2.42
N SER A 327 1.84 17.62 -2.63
CA SER A 327 1.30 17.19 -3.93
C SER A 327 -0.13 17.70 -4.15
N SER A 328 -0.35 18.28 -5.32
CA SER A 328 -1.69 18.59 -5.84
C SER A 328 -2.34 17.43 -6.60
N SER A 329 -1.56 16.39 -6.94
CA SER A 329 -2.04 15.19 -7.60
C SER A 329 -2.19 14.03 -6.63
N VAL A 330 -3.27 13.26 -6.80
CA VAL A 330 -3.54 12.05 -6.01
C VAL A 330 -2.69 10.92 -6.59
N PHE A 331 -1.83 10.32 -5.77
CA PHE A 331 -0.88 9.29 -6.20
C PHE A 331 -1.52 7.91 -6.34
N TYR A 332 -2.53 7.61 -5.53
CA TYR A 332 -3.14 6.29 -5.46
C TYR A 332 -4.52 6.27 -6.11
N ALA A 333 -4.68 5.45 -7.15
CA ALA A 333 -5.95 5.34 -7.86
C ALA A 333 -7.05 4.75 -6.95
N PHE A 334 -6.68 3.84 -6.04
CA PHE A 334 -7.59 3.24 -5.07
C PHE A 334 -8.30 4.31 -4.22
N TYR A 335 -7.55 5.24 -3.59
CA TYR A 335 -8.12 6.29 -2.76
C TYR A 335 -8.76 7.43 -3.56
N LYS A 336 -8.39 7.58 -4.83
CA LYS A 336 -9.09 8.48 -5.75
C LYS A 336 -10.55 8.05 -5.94
N ASP A 337 -10.84 6.75 -5.97
CA ASP A 337 -12.20 6.24 -6.22
C ASP A 337 -12.92 5.78 -4.94
N ALA A 338 -12.25 5.84 -3.78
CA ALA A 338 -12.82 5.47 -2.49
C ALA A 338 -13.97 6.40 -2.04
N PRO A 339 -14.98 5.85 -1.33
CA PRO A 339 -16.01 6.64 -0.65
C PRO A 339 -15.41 7.73 0.24
N ARG A 340 -16.00 8.93 0.21
CA ARG A 340 -15.54 10.04 1.05
C ARG A 340 -16.10 9.94 2.45
N LEU A 341 -15.23 10.17 3.44
CA LEU A 341 -15.59 10.33 4.84
C LEU A 341 -15.28 11.77 5.28
N TRP A 342 -16.14 12.35 6.11
CA TRP A 342 -16.00 13.71 6.67
C TRP A 342 -15.78 14.85 5.65
N GLY A 343 -16.17 14.65 4.39
CA GLY A 343 -16.06 15.67 3.34
C GLY A 343 -14.64 15.92 2.83
N PHE A 344 -13.67 15.06 3.14
CA PHE A 344 -12.33 15.18 2.59
C PHE A 344 -12.31 14.85 1.08
N SER A 345 -11.60 15.67 0.31
CA SER A 345 -11.20 15.31 -1.05
C SER A 345 -10.03 14.32 -0.99
N ALA A 346 -9.82 13.53 -2.05
CA ALA A 346 -8.67 12.61 -2.13
C ALA A 346 -7.32 13.32 -1.94
N ALA A 347 -7.17 14.52 -2.51
CA ALA A 347 -5.95 15.31 -2.34
C ALA A 347 -5.76 15.76 -0.89
N LYS A 348 -6.83 16.25 -0.24
CA LYS A 348 -6.77 16.68 1.16
C LYS A 348 -6.46 15.52 2.11
N ASP A 349 -7.09 14.37 1.91
CA ASP A 349 -6.80 13.13 2.64
C ASP A 349 -5.31 12.74 2.51
N GLN A 350 -4.78 12.78 1.29
CA GLN A 350 -3.37 12.52 1.02
C GLN A 350 -2.42 13.53 1.69
N ASN A 351 -2.71 14.83 1.58
CA ASN A 351 -1.87 15.86 2.18
C ASN A 351 -1.86 15.77 3.71
N LEU A 352 -3.01 15.48 4.33
CA LEU A 352 -3.09 15.23 5.77
C LEU A 352 -2.29 13.98 6.16
N GLY A 353 -2.31 12.93 5.33
CA GLY A 353 -1.46 11.75 5.51
C GLY A 353 0.03 12.10 5.50
N GLY A 354 0.47 12.91 4.53
CA GLY A 354 1.85 13.41 4.48
C GLY A 354 2.24 14.27 5.68
N ILE A 355 1.33 15.13 6.15
CA ILE A 355 1.54 15.92 7.37
C ILE A 355 1.68 15.00 8.58
N LEU A 356 0.78 14.03 8.73
CA LEU A 356 0.82 13.05 9.83
C LEU A 356 2.18 12.34 9.88
N MET A 357 2.63 11.79 8.74
CA MET A 357 3.92 11.10 8.64
C MET A 357 5.09 12.03 9.02
N ASN A 358 5.16 13.24 8.46
CA ASN A 358 6.26 14.17 8.76
C ASN A 358 6.29 14.61 10.23
N VAL A 359 5.12 14.95 10.77
CA VAL A 359 4.99 15.44 12.15
C VAL A 359 5.42 14.33 13.11
N GLU A 360 4.91 13.11 12.88
CA GLU A 360 5.28 11.95 13.67
C GLU A 360 6.78 11.67 13.61
N GLN A 361 7.35 11.59 12.41
CA GLN A 361 8.78 11.31 12.25
C GLN A 361 9.63 12.37 12.93
N THR A 362 9.25 13.63 12.80
CA THR A 362 9.95 14.75 13.45
C THR A 362 9.96 14.55 14.97
N PHE A 363 8.82 14.22 15.58
CA PHE A 363 8.77 14.01 17.04
C PHE A 363 9.59 12.79 17.48
N VAL A 364 9.46 11.66 16.80
CA VAL A 364 10.15 10.42 17.18
C VAL A 364 11.67 10.55 16.98
N PHE A 365 12.12 11.04 15.84
CA PHE A 365 13.54 11.21 15.56
C PHE A 365 14.18 12.29 16.43
N LEU A 366 13.54 13.44 16.62
CA LEU A 366 14.10 14.48 17.48
C LEU A 366 14.18 14.04 18.95
N ALA A 367 13.18 13.32 19.46
CA ALA A 367 13.23 12.76 20.80
C ALA A 367 14.38 11.76 20.96
N ALA A 368 14.55 10.85 19.98
CA ALA A 368 15.63 9.86 20.00
C ALA A 368 17.02 10.52 19.87
N LEU A 369 17.17 11.49 18.96
CA LEU A 369 18.40 12.26 18.78
C LEU A 369 18.75 13.06 20.03
N ALA A 370 17.76 13.75 20.63
CA ALA A 370 17.97 14.49 21.88
C ALA A 370 18.44 13.58 23.02
N TYR A 371 17.83 12.39 23.15
CA TYR A 371 18.26 11.39 24.13
C TYR A 371 19.72 10.98 23.94
N PHE A 372 20.12 10.61 22.72
CA PHE A 372 21.51 10.20 22.46
C PHE A 372 22.51 11.35 22.50
N LEU A 373 22.08 12.58 22.23
CA LEU A 373 22.91 13.77 22.40
C LEU A 373 23.21 14.03 23.88
N ILE A 374 22.18 14.03 24.73
CA ILE A 374 22.36 14.18 26.18
C ILE A 374 23.26 13.07 26.71
N ARG A 375 23.01 11.82 26.30
CA ARG A 375 23.83 10.68 26.69
C ARG A 375 25.29 10.82 26.26
N LEU A 376 25.55 11.29 25.03
CA LEU A 376 26.91 11.52 24.54
C LEU A 376 27.63 12.59 25.39
N LEU A 377 26.93 13.68 25.71
CA LEU A 377 27.49 14.74 26.57
C LEU A 377 27.79 14.20 27.96
N ASP A 378 26.89 13.42 28.57
CA ASP A 378 27.12 12.82 29.89
C ASP A 378 28.34 11.87 29.88
N GLU A 379 28.48 11.06 28.82
CA GLU A 379 29.64 10.17 28.63
C GLU A 379 30.96 10.97 28.54
N GLU A 380 30.99 12.09 27.80
CA GLU A 380 32.16 12.97 27.69
C GLU A 380 32.52 13.64 29.03
N HIS A 381 31.54 14.09 29.83
CA HIS A 381 31.80 14.70 31.14
C HIS A 381 32.41 13.69 32.12
N VAL A 382 31.95 12.44 32.09
CA VAL A 382 32.50 11.35 32.92
C VAL A 382 33.93 11.03 32.52
N GLU A 383 34.23 10.96 31.21
CA GLU A 383 35.58 10.74 30.70
C GLU A 383 36.54 11.87 31.10
N GLN A 384 36.12 13.13 30.93
CA GLN A 384 36.91 14.30 31.34
C GLN A 384 37.21 14.29 32.84
N SER A 385 36.20 14.03 33.68
CA SER A 385 36.36 13.97 35.14
C SER A 385 37.33 12.85 35.55
N ALA A 386 37.27 11.70 34.90
CA ALA A 386 38.18 10.58 35.15
C ALA A 386 39.63 10.90 34.75
N ASP A 387 39.82 11.60 33.64
CA ASP A 387 41.14 12.03 33.16
C ASP A 387 41.75 13.13 34.03
N GLU A 388 40.95 14.08 34.51
CA GLU A 388 41.38 15.07 35.51
C GLU A 388 41.84 14.40 36.81
N GLN A 389 41.09 13.41 37.30
CA GLN A 389 41.44 12.66 38.51
C GLN A 389 42.74 11.87 38.34
N LYS A 390 42.96 11.24 37.18
CA LYS A 390 44.23 10.56 36.85
C LYS A 390 45.40 11.53 36.76
N ARG A 391 45.21 12.70 36.14
CA ARG A 391 46.25 13.75 36.05
C ARG A 391 46.58 14.34 37.42
N GLY A 392 45.59 14.51 38.29
CA GLY A 392 45.78 14.93 39.68
C GLY A 392 46.59 13.92 40.49
N ALA A 393 46.30 12.62 40.34
CA ALA A 393 47.03 11.54 41.02
C ALA A 393 48.47 11.33 40.51
N ALA A 394 48.76 11.70 39.26
CA ALA A 394 50.08 11.56 38.64
C ALA A 394 51.03 12.75 38.91
N ARG A 395 50.57 13.82 39.57
CA ARG A 395 51.46 14.92 40.00
C ARG A 395 52.28 14.47 41.22
N PRO A 396 53.62 14.36 41.13
CA PRO A 396 54.42 14.07 42.31
C PRO A 396 54.29 15.23 43.29
N ALA A 397 54.11 14.93 44.58
CA ALA A 397 54.08 15.91 45.64
C ALA A 397 55.37 16.75 45.57
N SER A 398 55.28 17.98 45.06
CA SER A 398 56.38 18.92 45.12
C SER A 398 56.67 19.17 46.59
N PHE A 399 57.81 18.66 47.06
CA PHE A 399 58.36 18.90 48.39
C PHE A 399 58.34 20.41 48.66
N SER A 400 57.45 20.85 49.56
CA SER A 400 57.55 22.14 50.21
C SER A 400 58.75 22.05 51.16
N SER A 401 59.87 22.64 50.76
CA SER A 401 61.00 22.89 51.65
C SER A 401 60.86 24.26 52.28
N ASP A 402 59.87 24.43 53.15
CA ASP A 402 59.90 25.51 54.16
C ASP A 402 60.68 25.00 55.37
N ARG A 403 61.95 25.40 55.48
CA ARG A 403 62.66 25.38 56.77
C ARG A 403 62.57 26.77 57.38
N PRO A 404 62.09 26.91 58.63
CA PRO A 404 62.22 28.15 59.37
C PRO A 404 63.59 28.21 60.06
N ARG A 405 64.42 29.16 59.64
CA ARG A 405 65.20 30.14 60.43
C ARG A 405 66.42 30.62 59.67
#